data_AF-A0A6P0TIF8-F1
#
_entry.id   AF-A0A6P0TIF8-F1
#
_cell.length_a   1.000
_cell.length_b   1.000
_cell.length_c   1.000
_cell.angle_alpha   90.00
_cell.angle_beta   90.00
_cell.angle_gamma   90.00
#
_symmetry.space_group_name_H-M   'P 1'
#
loop_
_entity.id
_entity.type
_entity.pdbx_description
1 polymer ?
#
loop_
_entity_poly.entity_id
_entity_poly.type
_entity_poly.pdbx_seq_one_letter_code
_entity_poly.pdbx_strand_id
1 'polypeptide(L)' 'MVAFPNSGKRYDSIRPGLRGLTLDGYILFYRLLDDGIEILRVLHGRRNFPALFED' A
#
# COMPACT_ATOMS: atom_id res chain seq x y z
N MET A 1 3.88 3.01 11.32
CA MET A 1 3.34 1.80 10.65
C MET A 1 3.40 0.56 11.54
N VAL A 2 4.57 0.20 12.11
CA VAL A 2 4.73 -1.04 12.92
C VAL A 2 3.84 -1.10 14.16
N ALA A 3 3.62 0.02 14.86
CA ALA A 3 2.75 0.05 16.03
C ALA A 3 1.25 -0.10 15.71
N PHE A 4 0.84 0.23 14.47
CA PHE A 4 -0.57 0.22 14.04
C PHE A 4 -0.71 -0.33 12.61
N PRO A 5 -0.36 -1.60 12.37
CA PRO A 5 -0.33 -2.22 11.03
C PRO A 5 -1.67 -2.19 10.31
N ASN A 6 -2.78 -2.13 11.05
CA ASN A 6 -4.14 -2.14 10.51
C ASN A 6 -4.67 -0.73 10.14
N SER A 7 -3.89 0.33 10.36
CA SER A 7 -4.32 1.72 10.13
C SER A 7 -4.39 2.12 8.66
N GLY A 8 -3.65 1.45 7.77
CA GLY A 8 -3.68 1.73 6.33
C GLY A 8 -5.03 1.39 5.70
N LYS A 9 -5.46 2.22 4.73
CA LYS A 9 -6.69 2.02 3.96
C LYS A 9 -6.63 0.67 3.24
N ARG A 10 -7.72 -0.10 3.29
CA ARG A 10 -7.85 -1.37 2.56
C ARG A 10 -8.15 -1.10 1.09
N TYR A 11 -7.46 -1.83 0.21
CA TYR A 11 -7.63 -1.80 -1.25
C TYR A 11 -7.98 -3.21 -1.75
N ASP A 12 -8.85 -3.92 -1.03
CA ASP A 12 -9.20 -5.31 -1.34
C ASP A 12 -9.83 -5.50 -2.72
N SER A 13 -10.46 -4.45 -3.28
CA SER A 13 -10.99 -4.45 -4.64
C SER A 13 -9.90 -4.48 -5.72
N ILE A 14 -8.66 -4.10 -5.39
CA ILE A 14 -7.49 -4.20 -6.27
C ILE A 14 -6.78 -5.53 -6.02
N ARG A 15 -6.52 -5.84 -4.74
CA ARG A 15 -5.90 -7.10 -4.34
C ARG A 15 -6.28 -7.42 -2.88
N PRO A 16 -6.74 -8.64 -2.57
CA PRO A 16 -7.07 -9.02 -1.20
C PRO A 16 -5.89 -8.81 -0.24
N GLY A 17 -6.17 -8.18 0.91
CA GLY A 17 -5.17 -7.91 1.95
C GLY A 17 -4.25 -6.72 1.66
N LEU A 18 -4.41 -6.05 0.51
CA LEU A 18 -3.64 -4.88 0.16
C LEU A 18 -4.05 -3.68 1.02
N ARG A 19 -3.05 -3.03 1.61
CA ARG A 19 -3.22 -1.82 2.40
C ARG A 19 -2.35 -0.69 1.85
N GLY A 20 -2.84 0.54 1.98
CA GLY A 20 -2.13 1.74 1.57
C GLY A 20 -2.05 2.78 2.69
N LEU A 21 -0.88 3.37 2.88
CA LEU A 21 -0.64 4.50 3.77
C LEU A 21 -0.16 5.71 2.96
N THR A 22 -0.82 6.85 3.13
CA THR A 22 -0.42 8.12 2.50
C THR A 22 0.50 8.89 3.44
N LEU A 23 1.66 9.32 2.95
CA LEU A 23 2.62 10.13 3.70
C LEU A 23 3.37 11.06 2.73
N ASP A 24 3.34 12.37 2.99
CA ASP A 24 4.07 13.40 2.23
C ASP A 24 3.96 13.27 0.70
N GLY A 25 2.75 12.98 0.23
CA GLY A 25 2.47 12.84 -1.20
C GLY A 25 2.92 11.51 -1.80
N TYR A 26 3.35 10.54 -1.00
CA TYR A 26 3.58 9.15 -1.39
C TYR A 26 2.45 8.24 -0.89
N ILE A 27 2.25 7.12 -1.58
CA ILE A 27 1.45 6.00 -1.11
C ILE A 27 2.36 4.79 -0.95
N LEU A 28 2.45 4.30 0.28
CA LEU A 28 3.10 3.04 0.63
C LEU A 28 2.06 1.92 0.58
N PHE A 29 2.22 1.01 -0.36
CA PHE A 29 1.43 -0.22 -0.43
C PHE A 29 2.13 -1.36 0.29
N TYR A 30 1.39 -2.05 1.15
CA TYR A 30 1.89 -3.15 1.97
C TYR A 30 0.80 -4.20 2.22
N ARG A 31 1.21 -5.38 2.70
CA ARG A 31 0.30 -6.37 3.27
C ARG A 31 0.82 -6.86 4.62
N LEU A 32 -0.07 -7.43 5.41
CA LEU A 32 0.28 -8.09 6.66
C LEU A 32 0.61 -9.55 6.38
N LEU A 33 1.66 -10.03 7.02
CA LEU A 33 2.05 -11.44 7.11
C LEU A 33 1.90 -11.88 8.58
N ASP A 34 1.95 -13.18 8.82
CA ASP A 34 1.83 -13.73 10.17
C ASP A 34 2.97 -13.25 11.09
N ASP A 35 4.14 -12.96 10.52
CA ASP A 35 5.36 -12.56 11.21
C ASP A 35 5.79 -11.11 10.93
N GLY A 36 4.99 -10.31 10.21
CA GLY A 36 5.37 -8.93 9.93
C GLY A 36 4.58 -8.19 8.87
N ILE A 37 5.25 -7.23 8.24
CA ILE A 37 4.71 -6.39 7.17
C ILE A 37 5.61 -6.51 5.96
N GLU A 38 5.01 -6.85 4.82
CA GLU A 38 5.71 -6.80 3.54
C GLU A 38 5.35 -5.50 2.81
N ILE A 39 6.36 -4.70 2.49
CA ILE A 39 6.21 -3.52 1.64
C ILE A 39 6.23 -3.98 0.19
N LEU A 40 5.14 -3.70 -0.53
CA LEU A 40 5.00 -4.08 -1.93
C LEU A 40 5.54 -3.00 -2.85
N ARG A 41 5.14 -1.74 -2.65
CA ARG A 41 5.50 -0.60 -3.51
C ARG A 41 5.45 0.71 -2.74
N VAL A 42 6.32 1.65 -3.12
CA VAL A 42 6.22 3.07 -2.73
C VAL A 42 5.99 3.88 -3.99
N LEU A 43 4.85 4.57 -4.06
CA LEU A 43 4.47 5.35 -5.23
C LEU A 43 4.40 6.83 -4.86
N HIS A 44 4.90 7.69 -5.72
CA HIS A 44 4.67 9.13 -5.59
C HIS A 44 3.24 9.43 -6.08
N GLY A 45 2.36 9.92 -5.21
CA GLY A 45 0.94 10.18 -5.49
C GLY A 45 0.68 11.22 -6.58
N ARG A 46 1.69 12.02 -6.95
CA ARG A 46 1.65 12.91 -8.13
C ARG A 46 1.98 12.23 -9.47
N ARG A 47 2.45 10.98 -9.48
CA ARG A 47 2.82 10.24 -10.71
C ARG A 47 1.71 9.23 -10.99
N ASN A 48 0.88 9.56 -11.98
CA ASN A 48 -0.26 8.80 -12.52
C ASN A 48 -0.41 7.34 -12.07
N PHE A 49 -1.52 7.06 -11.38
CA PHE A 49 -1.94 5.74 -10.88
C PHE A 49 -2.26 4.66 -11.94
N PRO A 50 -2.70 4.96 -13.18
CA PRO A 50 -3.12 3.89 -14.11
C PRO A 50 -1.97 3.04 -14.65
N ALA A 51 -0.85 3.64 -15.04
CA ALA A 51 0.21 2.97 -15.81
C ALA A 51 1.12 2.02 -15.00
N LEU A 52 0.83 1.80 -13.71
CA LEU A 52 1.66 0.96 -12.82
C LEU A 52 1.07 -0.43 -12.57
N PHE A 53 -0.13 -0.69 -13.10
CA PHE A 53 -0.86 -1.96 -12.99
C PHE A 53 -1.16 -2.59 -14.36
N GLU A 54 -0.58 -2.07 -15.44
CA GLU A 54 -0.60 -2.72 -16.75
C GLU A 54 0.65 -3.60 -16.86
N ASP A 55 0.44 -4.87 -17.22
CA ASP A 55 1.46 -5.91 -17.39
C ASP A 55 2.37 -5.65 -18.60
#